data_AF-A0A833DD68-F1
#
_entry.id   AF-A0A833DD68-F1
#
_cell.length_a   1.000
_cell.length_b   1.000
_cell.length_c   1.000
_cell.angle_alpha   90.00
_cell.angle_beta   90.00
_cell.angle_gamma   90.00
#
_symmetry.space_group_name_H-M   'P 1'
#
loop_
_entity.id
_entity.type
_entity.pdbx_description
1 polymer ?
#
loop_
_entity_poly.entity_id
_entity_poly.type
_entity_poly.pdbx_seq_one_letter_code
_entity_poly.pdbx_strand_id
1 'polypeptide(L)'
;MKHKHLLVAFFLLLTPLAGCFDSSAAQEPVEADGADGWNRVEGSPEVEWGPEVSDRASEWLRQEIRDEIYDQVYYHYWDLREHMEALQQDHSEIMRLSTIGHSVDAELDPFNDYGKLLLAQVTNLSDPTPKPQIHIDGGHHGNEQLGMEVAVLLLDYLVTEYEDDPWVKEFVDSHDIFIFPMVNVDGNTRDTRANSNGVDLNRNYPFEWDGAGSSAASEPEVAANVEVFESHDFRLYISMHTGTLWFLTPWGYTESATPDIEMYTRLEQELTELTGLRAGPAATELYIAKGTSLDYGYSLGMPSVTVEVDNEQWGMISVEEKQSRLTAAFIGSLYMMSNYPLFGAHPVLEASSHPAKIVSGESFTLSLELNNTGFGPLVNGTFWLKEEGFKASPDWVEVAELGANNSTTLEFTVRPLYSGNISVELEGRFRPLLVDGTPERLLSETERSVVFLEVGKADQGLPGWSLSMGLLSLVAGAIAMRVGPGSRRSGH
;
A
#
# COMPACT_ATOMS: atom_id res chain seq x y z
N MET A 1 16.63 17.27 -44.98
CA MET A 1 16.11 17.67 -46.31
C MET A 1 14.84 18.48 -46.10
N LYS A 2 14.66 19.56 -46.86
CA LYS A 2 13.60 20.57 -46.68
C LYS A 2 12.25 20.16 -47.31
N HIS A 3 11.17 20.67 -46.69
CA HIS A 3 9.79 20.85 -47.19
C HIS A 3 8.94 19.55 -47.29
N LYS A 4 7.66 19.50 -46.90
CA LYS A 4 6.57 20.48 -47.15
C LYS A 4 5.43 20.34 -46.13
N HIS A 5 4.82 21.49 -45.84
CA HIS A 5 3.53 21.68 -45.19
C HIS A 5 2.38 20.97 -45.93
N LEU A 6 1.37 20.54 -45.17
CA LEU A 6 -0.02 20.48 -45.66
C LEU A 6 -0.97 20.98 -44.56
N LEU A 7 -1.52 22.17 -44.76
CA LEU A 7 -2.74 22.63 -44.10
C LEU A 7 -3.93 21.80 -44.61
N VAL A 8 -4.82 21.37 -43.71
CA VAL A 8 -6.22 21.10 -44.05
C VAL A 8 -7.12 21.86 -43.08
N ALA A 9 -8.06 22.58 -43.68
CA ALA A 9 -8.88 23.61 -43.06
C ALA A 9 -10.15 23.05 -42.40
N PHE A 10 -10.56 23.77 -41.36
CA PHE A 10 -11.87 23.78 -40.71
C PHE A 10 -13.05 23.76 -41.69
N PHE A 11 -14.08 22.95 -41.37
CA PHE A 11 -15.47 23.27 -41.69
C PHE A 11 -16.39 22.96 -40.51
N LEU A 12 -16.82 24.03 -39.84
CA LEU A 12 -17.95 24.06 -38.91
C LEU A 12 -19.27 23.99 -39.69
N LEU A 13 -20.17 23.10 -39.29
CA LEU A 13 -21.61 23.23 -39.59
C LEU A 13 -22.42 22.98 -38.32
N LEU A 14 -23.08 24.06 -37.91
CA LEU A 14 -24.06 24.17 -36.84
C LEU A 14 -25.34 23.40 -37.15
N THR A 15 -25.87 22.66 -36.17
CA THR A 15 -27.28 22.80 -35.74
C THR A 15 -27.44 22.36 -34.28
N PRO A 16 -28.32 23.02 -33.50
CA PRO A 16 -28.40 22.89 -32.05
C PRO A 16 -29.41 21.82 -31.60
N LEU A 17 -29.11 21.13 -30.51
CA LEU A 17 -30.14 20.55 -29.65
C LEU A 17 -29.87 21.01 -28.21
N ALA A 18 -30.75 21.89 -27.75
CA ALA A 18 -30.84 22.36 -26.38
C ALA A 18 -31.42 21.26 -25.48
N GLY A 19 -30.90 21.15 -24.26
CA GLY A 19 -31.45 20.26 -23.23
C GLY A 19 -30.62 20.22 -21.95
N CYS A 20 -30.72 21.29 -21.16
CA CYS A 20 -30.54 21.36 -19.69
C CYS A 20 -29.35 20.64 -19.03
N PHE A 21 -28.31 21.40 -18.68
CA PHE A 21 -27.59 21.24 -17.41
C PHE A 21 -27.35 22.64 -16.84
N ASP A 22 -27.86 22.89 -15.64
CA ASP A 22 -27.73 24.14 -14.91
C ASP A 22 -26.45 24.06 -14.05
N SER A 23 -25.36 24.67 -14.54
CA SER A 23 -24.08 24.74 -13.85
C SER A 23 -24.03 26.01 -12.99
N SER A 24 -24.65 25.99 -11.82
CA SER A 24 -24.44 27.05 -10.83
C SER A 24 -24.55 26.55 -9.40
N ALA A 25 -23.52 25.84 -8.92
CA ALA A 25 -23.19 25.73 -7.50
C ALA A 25 -21.81 25.06 -7.31
N ALA A 26 -20.75 25.62 -7.91
CA ALA A 26 -19.39 25.34 -7.45
C ALA A 26 -19.00 26.49 -6.51
N GLN A 27 -18.96 26.23 -5.20
CA GLN A 27 -18.36 27.16 -4.25
C GLN A 27 -16.83 27.06 -4.39
N GLU A 28 -16.17 28.22 -4.42
CA GLU A 28 -14.72 28.35 -4.44
C GLU A 28 -14.07 27.72 -3.18
N PRO A 29 -12.85 27.18 -3.27
CA PRO A 29 -12.19 26.52 -2.15
C PRO A 29 -11.82 27.51 -1.06
N VAL A 30 -12.08 27.11 0.18
CA VAL A 30 -11.74 27.85 1.40
C VAL A 30 -10.24 27.67 1.67
N GLU A 31 -9.51 28.79 1.79
CA GLU A 31 -8.10 28.79 2.24
C GLU A 31 -7.99 28.14 3.62
N ALA A 32 -7.24 27.03 3.71
CA ALA A 32 -6.95 26.34 4.96
C ALA A 32 -5.71 26.97 5.64
N ASP A 33 -5.94 27.92 6.53
CA ASP A 33 -4.94 28.37 7.50
C ASP A 33 -4.91 27.40 8.70
N GLY A 34 -3.75 26.78 8.96
CA GLY A 34 -3.42 26.21 10.28
C GLY A 34 -2.96 24.75 10.30
N ALA A 35 -1.84 24.45 9.65
CA ALA A 35 -1.09 23.21 9.88
C ALA A 35 -0.04 23.44 10.99
N ASP A 36 -0.44 23.36 12.26
CA ASP A 36 0.50 23.32 13.39
C ASP A 36 -0.13 22.52 14.54
N GLY A 37 0.21 21.23 14.65
CA GLY A 37 -0.03 20.50 15.90
C GLY A 37 -0.33 19.01 15.80
N TRP A 38 0.61 18.21 15.30
CA TRP A 38 0.68 16.79 15.64
C TRP A 38 2.11 16.44 16.04
N ASN A 39 2.30 16.13 17.33
CA ASN A 39 3.59 15.64 17.83
C ASN A 39 3.75 14.17 17.42
N ARG A 40 4.81 13.92 16.65
CA ARG A 40 5.33 12.59 16.26
C ARG A 40 5.61 11.74 17.51
N VAL A 41 5.17 10.48 17.51
CA VAL A 41 5.52 9.48 18.54
C VAL A 41 6.86 8.87 18.13
N GLU A 42 7.89 8.99 18.98
CA GLU A 42 9.22 8.39 18.74
C GLU A 42 9.18 6.87 19.00
N GLY A 43 9.57 6.03 18.03
CA GLY A 43 10.02 4.65 18.30
C GLY A 43 9.53 3.49 17.41
N SER A 44 8.78 3.72 16.34
CA SER A 44 8.32 2.66 15.41
C SER A 44 9.33 2.39 14.29
N PRO A 45 9.36 1.19 13.66
CA PRO A 45 10.23 0.89 12.52
C PRO A 45 10.08 1.94 11.39
N GLU A 46 11.21 2.49 10.94
CA GLU A 46 11.31 3.64 10.04
C GLU A 46 11.03 3.27 8.57
N VAL A 47 9.75 3.21 8.18
CA VAL A 47 9.34 3.71 6.85
C VAL A 47 8.09 4.56 7.05
N GLU A 48 8.28 5.74 7.65
CA GLU A 48 7.26 6.77 7.68
C GLU A 48 7.24 7.48 6.32
N TRP A 49 6.12 7.43 5.60
CA TRP A 49 5.84 8.37 4.51
C TRP A 49 5.94 9.80 5.06
N GLY A 50 7.07 10.47 4.81
CA GLY A 50 7.33 11.82 5.26
C GLY A 50 7.19 12.85 4.14
N PRO A 51 7.12 14.15 4.46
CA PRO A 51 7.13 15.23 3.45
C PRO A 51 8.27 15.09 2.45
N GLU A 52 9.43 14.60 2.89
CA GLU A 52 10.61 14.38 2.04
C GLU A 52 10.42 13.32 0.95
N VAL A 53 9.66 12.23 1.21
CA VAL A 53 9.38 11.21 0.18
C VAL A 53 8.39 11.78 -0.84
N SER A 54 7.35 12.45 -0.36
CA SER A 54 6.39 13.15 -1.21
C SER A 54 7.07 14.22 -2.08
N ASP A 55 8.02 14.96 -1.51
CA ASP A 55 8.75 16.02 -2.21
C ASP A 55 9.67 15.44 -3.29
N ARG A 56 10.44 14.38 -2.99
CA ARG A 56 11.30 13.71 -3.98
C ARG A 56 10.48 13.08 -5.11
N ALA A 57 9.43 12.34 -4.76
CA ALA A 57 8.51 11.73 -5.71
C ALA A 57 7.83 12.79 -6.60
N SER A 58 7.40 13.91 -6.00
CA SER A 58 6.83 15.04 -6.75
C SER A 58 7.86 15.73 -7.64
N GLU A 59 9.11 15.85 -7.19
CA GLU A 59 10.18 16.46 -7.98
C GLU A 59 10.58 15.58 -9.17
N TRP A 60 10.75 14.27 -8.94
CA TRP A 60 10.96 13.27 -9.99
C TRP A 60 9.83 13.33 -11.02
N LEU A 61 8.59 13.25 -10.54
CA LEU A 61 7.42 13.27 -11.40
C LEU A 61 7.35 14.56 -12.22
N ARG A 62 7.64 15.73 -11.63
CA ARG A 62 7.71 17.01 -12.36
C ARG A 62 8.79 17.03 -13.43
N GLN A 63 9.88 16.29 -13.27
CA GLN A 63 10.93 16.19 -14.29
C GLN A 63 10.50 15.28 -15.43
N GLU A 64 9.98 14.09 -15.13
CA GLU A 64 9.50 13.12 -16.13
C GLU A 64 8.28 13.63 -16.90
N ILE A 65 7.27 14.12 -16.18
CA ILE A 65 6.07 14.71 -16.78
C ILE A 65 6.42 15.92 -17.66
N ARG A 66 7.48 16.67 -17.34
CA ARG A 66 7.93 17.79 -18.18
C ARG A 66 8.56 17.31 -19.49
N ASP A 67 9.10 16.10 -19.54
CA ASP A 67 9.75 15.58 -20.73
C ASP A 67 8.76 14.73 -21.58
N GLU A 68 7.75 14.09 -20.97
CA GLU A 68 6.73 13.27 -21.68
C GLU A 68 5.46 14.04 -22.11
N ILE A 69 4.89 14.95 -21.27
CA ILE A 69 3.60 15.59 -21.58
C ILE A 69 3.70 16.65 -22.69
N TYR A 70 4.89 17.19 -22.96
CA TYR A 70 5.05 18.22 -24.01
C TYR A 70 4.73 17.69 -25.42
N ASP A 71 4.79 16.36 -25.65
CA ASP A 71 4.56 15.77 -26.96
C ASP A 71 3.21 15.05 -27.13
N GLN A 72 2.33 15.01 -26.11
CA GLN A 72 1.01 14.33 -26.15
C GLN A 72 1.06 12.85 -26.58
N VAL A 73 2.18 12.17 -26.40
CA VAL A 73 2.32 10.75 -26.76
C VAL A 73 1.88 9.93 -25.55
N TYR A 74 0.60 9.57 -25.51
CA TYR A 74 0.14 8.54 -24.60
C TYR A 74 0.63 7.18 -25.09
N TYR A 75 0.90 6.27 -24.17
CA TYR A 75 1.29 4.92 -24.53
C TYR A 75 0.15 4.23 -25.30
N HIS A 76 0.42 3.92 -26.57
CA HIS A 76 -0.32 2.89 -27.27
C HIS A 76 0.29 1.52 -26.92
N TYR A 77 -0.50 0.45 -27.10
CA TYR A 77 -0.07 -0.92 -26.79
C TYR A 77 1.36 -1.26 -27.23
N TRP A 78 1.73 -0.88 -28.46
CA TRP A 78 3.05 -1.18 -29.02
C TRP A 78 4.17 -0.43 -28.29
N ASP A 79 3.98 0.87 -28.05
CA ASP A 79 4.95 1.70 -27.35
C ASP A 79 5.12 1.21 -25.91
N LEU A 80 4.01 0.88 -25.22
CA LEU A 80 4.04 0.37 -23.86
C LEU A 80 4.78 -0.97 -23.77
N ARG A 81 4.51 -1.87 -24.71
CA ARG A 81 5.18 -3.16 -24.76
C ARG A 81 6.69 -2.98 -24.94
N GLU A 82 7.12 -2.16 -25.89
CA GLU A 82 8.54 -1.91 -26.13
C GLU A 82 9.20 -1.28 -24.89
N HIS A 83 8.52 -0.35 -24.23
CA HIS A 83 8.98 0.27 -22.99
C HIS A 83 9.17 -0.74 -21.85
N MET A 84 8.15 -1.55 -21.55
CA MET A 84 8.23 -2.56 -20.48
C MET A 84 9.27 -3.65 -20.79
N GLU A 85 9.43 -4.04 -22.07
CA GLU A 85 10.47 -4.98 -22.49
C GLU A 85 11.88 -4.39 -22.28
N ALA A 86 12.07 -3.09 -22.57
CA ALA A 86 13.31 -2.36 -22.34
C ALA A 86 13.62 -2.22 -20.84
N LEU A 87 12.65 -1.82 -20.02
CA LEU A 87 12.81 -1.73 -18.56
C LEU A 87 13.26 -3.05 -17.95
N GLN A 88 12.61 -4.16 -18.31
CA GLN A 88 13.04 -5.49 -17.83
C GLN A 88 14.46 -5.82 -18.29
N GLN A 89 14.82 -5.49 -19.53
CA GLN A 89 16.15 -5.80 -20.06
C GLN A 89 17.24 -5.05 -19.27
N ASP A 90 16.98 -3.79 -18.93
CA ASP A 90 17.95 -2.93 -18.27
C ASP A 90 17.98 -3.12 -16.74
N HIS A 91 16.89 -3.62 -16.14
CA HIS A 91 16.70 -3.80 -14.69
C HIS A 91 16.28 -5.24 -14.30
N SER A 92 16.86 -6.24 -14.97
CA SER A 92 16.46 -7.66 -14.83
C SER A 92 16.65 -8.28 -13.44
N GLU A 93 17.37 -7.60 -12.54
CA GLU A 93 17.58 -7.96 -11.14
C GLU A 93 16.42 -7.55 -10.23
N ILE A 94 15.62 -6.57 -10.65
CA ILE A 94 14.46 -6.08 -9.88
C ILE A 94 13.13 -6.16 -10.63
N MET A 95 13.13 -6.41 -11.94
CA MET A 95 11.91 -6.46 -12.75
C MET A 95 11.81 -7.76 -13.54
N ARG A 96 10.62 -8.36 -13.51
CA ARG A 96 10.22 -9.47 -14.39
C ARG A 96 8.92 -9.14 -15.10
N LEU A 97 8.93 -9.23 -16.42
CA LEU A 97 7.78 -9.08 -17.30
C LEU A 97 7.25 -10.46 -17.70
N SER A 98 5.98 -10.71 -17.44
CA SER A 98 5.30 -11.96 -17.77
C SER A 98 4.12 -11.71 -18.71
N THR A 99 3.87 -12.64 -19.62
CA THR A 99 2.59 -12.69 -20.37
C THR A 99 1.61 -13.54 -19.58
N ILE A 100 0.57 -12.92 -19.03
CA ILE A 100 -0.46 -13.59 -18.21
C ILE A 100 -1.66 -14.08 -19.02
N GLY A 101 -1.70 -13.75 -20.30
CA GLY A 101 -2.79 -14.12 -21.20
C GLY A 101 -2.68 -13.38 -22.53
N HIS A 102 -3.72 -13.50 -23.32
CA HIS A 102 -3.84 -12.84 -24.62
C HIS A 102 -5.23 -12.20 -24.74
N SER A 103 -5.31 -11.02 -25.34
CA SER A 103 -6.57 -10.31 -25.61
C SER A 103 -7.42 -11.05 -26.65
N VAL A 104 -8.68 -10.62 -26.81
CA VAL A 104 -9.62 -11.19 -27.79
C VAL A 104 -9.01 -11.26 -29.20
N ASP A 105 -8.30 -10.21 -29.62
CA ASP A 105 -7.77 -10.08 -30.97
C ASP A 105 -6.31 -10.53 -31.14
N ALA A 106 -5.71 -11.20 -30.14
CA ALA A 106 -4.32 -11.65 -30.23
C ALA A 106 -4.02 -12.53 -31.47
N GLU A 107 -5.01 -13.30 -31.93
CA GLU A 107 -4.88 -14.11 -33.15
C GLU A 107 -4.90 -13.30 -34.46
N LEU A 108 -5.24 -12.00 -34.42
CA LEU A 108 -5.28 -11.14 -35.61
C LEU A 108 -3.89 -10.77 -36.14
N ASP A 109 -2.87 -10.73 -35.28
CA ASP A 109 -1.48 -10.46 -35.66
C ASP A 109 -0.47 -11.34 -34.90
N PRO A 110 -0.44 -12.66 -35.20
CA PRO A 110 0.44 -13.60 -34.52
C PRO A 110 1.91 -13.44 -34.91
N PHE A 111 2.23 -12.65 -35.94
CA PHE A 111 3.61 -12.44 -36.38
C PHE A 111 4.32 -11.37 -35.56
N ASN A 112 3.57 -10.38 -35.07
CA ASN A 112 4.08 -9.35 -34.18
C ASN A 112 3.75 -9.62 -32.71
N ASP A 113 3.14 -10.78 -32.39
CA ASP A 113 2.84 -11.18 -31.02
C ASP A 113 1.92 -10.17 -30.32
N TYR A 114 0.91 -9.70 -31.08
CA TYR A 114 -0.09 -8.74 -30.61
C TYR A 114 -0.98 -9.33 -29.52
N GLY A 115 -1.53 -8.46 -28.67
CA GLY A 115 -2.55 -8.84 -27.71
C GLY A 115 -2.00 -9.51 -26.46
N LYS A 116 -0.69 -9.60 -26.27
CA LYS A 116 -0.11 -10.07 -25.00
C LYS A 116 -0.53 -9.18 -23.85
N LEU A 117 -1.04 -9.80 -22.79
CA LEU A 117 -1.36 -9.14 -21.53
C LEU A 117 -0.11 -9.17 -20.65
N LEU A 118 0.51 -8.01 -20.45
CA LEU A 118 1.83 -7.87 -19.83
C LEU A 118 1.70 -7.46 -18.37
N LEU A 119 2.20 -8.31 -17.47
CA LEU A 119 2.28 -8.05 -16.04
C LEU A 119 3.75 -7.85 -15.65
N ALA A 120 4.07 -6.70 -15.06
CA ALA A 120 5.36 -6.45 -14.45
C ALA A 120 5.34 -6.87 -12.97
N GLN A 121 6.31 -7.68 -12.55
CA GLN A 121 6.64 -7.93 -11.15
C GLN A 121 7.91 -7.13 -10.82
N VAL A 122 7.81 -6.19 -9.89
CA VAL A 122 8.93 -5.37 -9.39
C VAL A 122 9.23 -5.79 -7.94
N THR A 123 10.43 -6.29 -7.70
CA THR A 123 10.91 -6.81 -6.42
C THR A 123 12.39 -7.12 -6.53
N ASN A 124 13.16 -7.12 -5.44
CA ASN A 124 14.50 -7.72 -5.48
C ASN A 124 14.44 -9.23 -5.74
N LEU A 125 14.66 -9.64 -6.99
CA LEU A 125 14.54 -11.03 -7.47
C LEU A 125 15.65 -11.95 -6.94
N SER A 126 16.69 -11.38 -6.31
CA SER A 126 17.77 -12.15 -5.68
C SER A 126 17.42 -12.64 -4.27
N ASP A 127 16.42 -12.02 -3.63
CA ASP A 127 15.93 -12.43 -2.31
C ASP A 127 14.70 -13.34 -2.45
N PRO A 128 14.81 -14.64 -2.08
CA PRO A 128 13.69 -15.58 -2.16
C PRO A 128 12.74 -15.50 -0.96
N THR A 129 12.99 -14.61 -0.01
CA THR A 129 12.11 -14.44 1.17
C THR A 129 10.73 -14.00 0.70
N PRO A 130 9.63 -14.63 1.18
CA PRO A 130 8.28 -14.17 0.87
C PRO A 130 8.08 -12.72 1.32
N LYS A 131 7.56 -11.89 0.43
CA LYS A 131 7.30 -10.47 0.66
C LYS A 131 5.80 -10.20 0.54
N PRO A 132 5.27 -9.19 1.25
CA PRO A 132 3.91 -8.74 1.01
C PRO A 132 3.73 -8.28 -0.44
N GLN A 133 2.56 -8.58 -1.00
CA GLN A 133 2.29 -8.39 -2.42
C GLN A 133 1.31 -7.23 -2.64
N ILE A 134 1.54 -6.39 -3.64
CA ILE A 134 0.66 -5.28 -4.03
C ILE A 134 0.26 -5.48 -5.49
N HIS A 135 -1.03 -5.29 -5.81
CA HIS A 135 -1.51 -5.30 -7.18
C HIS A 135 -1.97 -3.91 -7.62
N ILE A 136 -1.46 -3.46 -8.76
CA ILE A 136 -1.87 -2.23 -9.41
C ILE A 136 -2.25 -2.58 -10.84
N ASP A 137 -3.43 -2.16 -11.27
CA ASP A 137 -3.82 -2.28 -12.67
C ASP A 137 -4.36 -0.98 -13.25
N GLY A 138 -4.46 -0.93 -14.57
CA GLY A 138 -4.97 0.23 -15.29
C GLY A 138 -5.53 -0.13 -16.65
N GLY A 139 -6.29 0.79 -17.23
CA GLY A 139 -6.73 0.67 -18.62
C GLY A 139 -7.72 -0.47 -18.86
N HIS A 140 -8.63 -0.81 -17.94
CA HIS A 140 -9.79 -1.67 -18.26
C HIS A 140 -10.66 -1.04 -19.35
N HIS A 141 -10.69 0.29 -19.38
CA HIS A 141 -11.27 1.04 -20.47
C HIS A 141 -10.14 1.52 -21.39
N GLY A 142 -10.12 1.04 -22.62
CA GLY A 142 -8.99 1.25 -23.53
C GLY A 142 -8.76 2.72 -23.91
N ASN A 143 -9.77 3.56 -23.80
CA ASN A 143 -9.71 5.00 -24.08
C ASN A 143 -9.43 5.86 -22.83
N GLU A 144 -9.03 5.27 -21.72
CA GLU A 144 -8.67 5.98 -20.48
C GLU A 144 -7.14 6.09 -20.34
N GLN A 145 -6.51 6.83 -21.26
CA GLN A 145 -5.05 6.88 -21.34
C GLN A 145 -4.40 7.40 -20.05
N LEU A 146 -4.92 8.46 -19.42
CA LEU A 146 -4.33 9.04 -18.22
C LEU A 146 -4.32 8.09 -17.01
N GLY A 147 -5.35 7.25 -16.86
CA GLY A 147 -5.37 6.20 -15.83
C GLY A 147 -4.24 5.20 -16.04
N MET A 148 -4.10 4.71 -17.28
CA MET A 148 -2.99 3.83 -17.66
C MET A 148 -1.62 4.51 -17.42
N GLU A 149 -1.45 5.79 -17.76
CA GLU A 149 -0.19 6.51 -17.56
C GLU A 149 0.25 6.53 -16.09
N VAL A 150 -0.65 6.69 -15.12
CA VAL A 150 -0.26 6.66 -13.69
C VAL A 150 0.31 5.30 -13.30
N ALA A 151 -0.26 4.21 -13.81
CA ALA A 151 0.29 2.87 -13.56
C ALA A 151 1.68 2.69 -14.16
N VAL A 152 1.93 3.26 -15.35
CA VAL A 152 3.25 3.26 -15.99
C VAL A 152 4.25 4.13 -15.22
N LEU A 153 3.86 5.34 -14.81
CA LEU A 153 4.71 6.23 -14.01
C LEU A 153 5.13 5.59 -12.68
N LEU A 154 4.23 4.83 -12.04
CA LEU A 154 4.57 4.06 -10.84
C LEU A 154 5.58 2.94 -11.13
N LEU A 155 5.43 2.23 -12.26
CA LEU A 155 6.39 1.22 -12.70
C LEU A 155 7.76 1.86 -12.94
N ASP A 156 7.81 2.95 -13.68
CA ASP A 156 9.04 3.66 -14.03
C ASP A 156 9.75 4.15 -12.78
N TYR A 157 9.04 4.84 -11.88
CA TYR A 157 9.60 5.34 -10.63
C TYR A 157 10.25 4.23 -9.79
N LEU A 158 9.55 3.09 -9.64
CA LEU A 158 10.04 1.98 -8.82
C LEU A 158 11.29 1.31 -9.43
N VAL A 159 11.38 1.29 -10.75
CA VAL A 159 12.46 0.59 -11.47
C VAL A 159 13.66 1.50 -11.68
N THR A 160 13.46 2.73 -12.16
CA THR A 160 14.54 3.64 -12.52
C THR A 160 15.21 4.26 -11.31
N GLU A 161 14.48 4.50 -10.22
CA GLU A 161 15.02 5.12 -9.00
C GLU A 161 15.54 4.10 -7.98
N TYR A 162 15.55 2.80 -8.29
CA TYR A 162 15.95 1.75 -7.34
C TYR A 162 17.36 1.93 -6.75
N GLU A 163 18.31 2.46 -7.53
CA GLU A 163 19.68 2.69 -7.05
C GLU A 163 19.89 4.09 -6.45
N ASP A 164 18.98 5.04 -6.74
CA ASP A 164 19.17 6.47 -6.47
C ASP A 164 18.26 7.01 -5.34
N ASP A 165 17.04 6.47 -5.17
CA ASP A 165 16.14 6.82 -4.05
C ASP A 165 16.16 5.72 -2.97
N PRO A 166 16.65 6.02 -1.74
CA PRO A 166 16.70 5.06 -0.64
C PRO A 166 15.32 4.48 -0.24
N TRP A 167 14.25 5.26 -0.40
CA TRP A 167 12.89 4.78 -0.12
C TRP A 167 12.45 3.77 -1.16
N VAL A 168 12.67 4.06 -2.46
CA VAL A 168 12.34 3.12 -3.55
C VAL A 168 13.12 1.83 -3.37
N LYS A 169 14.42 1.94 -3.07
CA LYS A 169 15.27 0.78 -2.81
C LYS A 169 14.70 -0.13 -1.73
N GLU A 170 14.43 0.43 -0.55
CA GLU A 170 13.91 -0.32 0.59
C GLU A 170 12.53 -0.92 0.26
N PHE A 171 11.67 -0.15 -0.42
CA PHE A 171 10.32 -0.59 -0.77
C PHE A 171 10.35 -1.78 -1.75
N VAL A 172 11.17 -1.72 -2.81
CA VAL A 172 11.36 -2.82 -3.79
C VAL A 172 12.10 -4.01 -3.18
N ASP A 173 13.03 -3.78 -2.25
CA ASP A 173 13.72 -4.85 -1.52
C ASP A 173 12.75 -5.64 -0.62
N SER A 174 11.74 -4.97 -0.06
CA SER A 174 10.81 -5.53 0.93
C SER A 174 9.42 -5.94 0.41
N HIS A 175 9.04 -5.63 -0.83
CA HIS A 175 7.72 -5.92 -1.40
C HIS A 175 7.78 -6.66 -2.75
N ASP A 176 6.73 -7.40 -3.08
CA ASP A 176 6.46 -7.84 -4.46
C ASP A 176 5.35 -6.98 -5.08
N ILE A 177 5.68 -6.16 -6.08
CA ILE A 177 4.75 -5.20 -6.67
C ILE A 177 4.37 -5.65 -8.07
N PHE A 178 3.08 -5.91 -8.30
CA PHE A 178 2.55 -6.45 -9.55
C PHE A 178 1.74 -5.39 -10.27
N ILE A 179 2.28 -4.88 -11.40
CA ILE A 179 1.70 -3.78 -12.17
C ILE A 179 1.21 -4.29 -13.53
N PHE A 180 -0.09 -4.21 -13.77
CA PHE A 180 -0.76 -4.54 -15.05
C PHE A 180 -1.34 -3.26 -15.68
N PRO A 181 -0.51 -2.44 -16.33
CA PRO A 181 -0.89 -1.07 -16.71
C PRO A 181 -1.97 -0.99 -17.80
N MET A 182 -2.13 -2.03 -18.62
CA MET A 182 -3.08 -2.05 -19.74
C MET A 182 -3.85 -3.37 -19.79
N VAL A 183 -4.97 -3.42 -19.07
CA VAL A 183 -5.89 -4.56 -19.08
C VAL A 183 -6.55 -4.73 -20.45
N ASN A 184 -6.99 -3.63 -21.09
CA ASN A 184 -7.72 -3.65 -22.35
C ASN A 184 -6.85 -3.26 -23.55
N VAL A 185 -5.94 -4.15 -23.95
CA VAL A 185 -5.06 -3.98 -25.13
C VAL A 185 -5.86 -3.67 -26.40
N ASP A 186 -6.97 -4.39 -26.60
CA ASP A 186 -7.79 -4.27 -27.80
C ASP A 186 -8.56 -2.96 -27.88
N GLY A 187 -9.08 -2.50 -26.74
CA GLY A 187 -9.73 -1.22 -26.60
C GLY A 187 -8.74 -0.07 -26.77
N ASN A 188 -7.52 -0.16 -26.20
CA ASN A 188 -6.50 0.87 -26.35
C ASN A 188 -6.10 1.05 -27.82
N THR A 189 -5.89 -0.06 -28.53
CA THR A 189 -5.55 -0.04 -29.97
C THR A 189 -6.64 0.62 -30.83
N ARG A 190 -7.91 0.58 -30.37
CA ARG A 190 -9.08 1.14 -31.10
C ARG A 190 -9.59 2.46 -30.53
N ASP A 191 -9.00 2.94 -29.44
CA ASP A 191 -9.51 4.05 -28.63
C ASP A 191 -10.99 3.84 -28.23
N THR A 192 -11.31 2.64 -27.72
CA THR A 192 -12.65 2.29 -27.23
C THR A 192 -12.65 1.92 -25.76
N ARG A 193 -13.74 2.28 -25.07
CA ARG A 193 -13.98 1.87 -23.68
C ARG A 193 -14.03 0.34 -23.52
N ALA A 194 -14.81 -0.33 -24.37
CA ALA A 194 -14.97 -1.78 -24.32
C ALA A 194 -13.82 -2.51 -25.04
N ASN A 195 -13.65 -3.80 -24.75
CA ASN A 195 -12.77 -4.68 -25.53
C ASN A 195 -13.38 -5.00 -26.91
N SER A 196 -12.72 -5.86 -27.70
CA SER A 196 -13.18 -6.20 -29.05
C SER A 196 -14.49 -6.98 -29.13
N ASN A 197 -14.95 -7.61 -28.03
CA ASN A 197 -16.28 -8.19 -27.94
C ASN A 197 -17.38 -7.15 -27.63
N GLY A 198 -16.99 -5.89 -27.37
CA GLY A 198 -17.91 -4.84 -26.95
C GLY A 198 -18.32 -4.93 -25.48
N VAL A 199 -17.55 -5.66 -24.66
CA VAL A 199 -17.80 -5.81 -23.21
C VAL A 199 -17.02 -4.76 -22.43
N ASP A 200 -17.69 -4.10 -21.49
CA ASP A 200 -17.04 -3.27 -20.48
C ASP A 200 -16.35 -4.20 -19.48
N LEU A 201 -15.00 -4.21 -19.49
CA LEU A 201 -14.21 -5.12 -18.66
C LEU A 201 -14.43 -4.85 -17.17
N ASN A 202 -14.66 -3.60 -16.75
CA ASN A 202 -14.95 -3.24 -15.36
C ASN A 202 -16.44 -3.47 -14.99
N ARG A 203 -17.13 -4.32 -15.75
CA ARG A 203 -18.43 -4.92 -15.40
C ARG A 203 -18.40 -6.45 -15.46
N ASN A 204 -17.27 -7.07 -15.82
CA ASN A 204 -17.15 -8.49 -16.08
C ASN A 204 -16.53 -9.30 -14.91
N TYR A 205 -16.13 -8.67 -13.81
CA TYR A 205 -15.52 -9.38 -12.67
C TYR A 205 -16.53 -10.23 -11.88
N PRO A 206 -16.10 -11.35 -11.25
CA PRO A 206 -16.98 -12.33 -10.63
C PRO A 206 -17.46 -11.95 -9.21
N PHE A 207 -17.85 -10.69 -9.01
CA PHE A 207 -18.46 -10.22 -7.78
C PHE A 207 -19.67 -9.34 -8.07
N GLU A 208 -20.82 -9.72 -7.51
CA GLU A 208 -22.10 -9.02 -7.72
C GLU A 208 -22.47 -8.80 -9.20
N TRP A 209 -21.92 -9.62 -10.10
CA TRP A 209 -22.04 -9.54 -11.55
C TRP A 209 -23.49 -9.64 -12.05
N ASP A 210 -23.86 -8.81 -13.03
CA ASP A 210 -25.24 -8.67 -13.50
C ASP A 210 -25.44 -8.76 -15.02
N GLY A 211 -24.45 -9.21 -15.80
CA GLY A 211 -24.67 -9.61 -17.18
C GLY A 211 -23.75 -9.03 -18.25
N ALA A 212 -22.68 -8.29 -17.89
CA ALA A 212 -21.70 -7.87 -18.89
C ALA A 212 -20.83 -9.07 -19.33
N GLY A 213 -20.80 -9.37 -20.63
CA GLY A 213 -20.17 -10.58 -21.17
C GLY A 213 -21.09 -11.81 -21.15
N SER A 214 -20.60 -12.97 -21.62
CA SER A 214 -21.41 -14.20 -21.64
C SER A 214 -21.56 -14.87 -20.27
N SER A 215 -20.65 -14.57 -19.36
CA SER A 215 -20.61 -14.95 -17.95
C SER A 215 -19.67 -14.00 -17.21
N ALA A 216 -19.65 -14.03 -15.89
CA ALA A 216 -18.54 -13.43 -15.15
C ALA A 216 -17.20 -14.03 -15.62
N ALA A 217 -16.17 -13.18 -15.70
CA ALA A 217 -14.83 -13.49 -16.22
C ALA A 217 -14.84 -14.17 -17.60
N SER A 218 -15.80 -13.81 -18.46
CA SER A 218 -15.87 -14.35 -19.83
C SER A 218 -14.83 -13.76 -20.76
N GLU A 219 -14.43 -12.50 -20.51
CA GLU A 219 -13.45 -11.82 -21.34
C GLU A 219 -12.04 -12.30 -20.98
N PRO A 220 -11.20 -12.66 -21.95
CA PRO A 220 -9.88 -13.24 -21.67
C PRO A 220 -8.98 -12.27 -20.89
N GLU A 221 -9.16 -10.96 -21.05
CA GLU A 221 -8.48 -9.94 -20.27
C GLU A 221 -8.85 -10.00 -18.78
N VAL A 222 -10.14 -10.11 -18.47
CA VAL A 222 -10.63 -10.24 -17.08
C VAL A 222 -10.28 -11.60 -16.51
N ALA A 223 -10.39 -12.68 -17.28
CA ALA A 223 -10.03 -14.01 -16.83
C ALA A 223 -8.55 -14.11 -16.42
N ALA A 224 -7.65 -13.49 -17.20
CA ALA A 224 -6.24 -13.42 -16.86
C ALA A 224 -6.00 -12.62 -15.56
N ASN A 225 -6.68 -11.49 -15.36
CA ASN A 225 -6.53 -10.71 -14.14
C ASN A 225 -7.13 -11.41 -12.91
N VAL A 226 -8.27 -12.11 -13.08
CA VAL A 226 -8.84 -12.99 -12.05
C VAL A 226 -7.86 -14.09 -11.64
N GLU A 227 -7.15 -14.71 -12.59
CA GLU A 227 -6.12 -15.69 -12.26
C GLU A 227 -4.96 -15.07 -11.48
N VAL A 228 -4.58 -13.81 -11.78
CA VAL A 228 -3.59 -13.07 -10.97
C VAL A 228 -4.09 -12.87 -9.54
N PHE A 229 -5.32 -12.40 -9.36
CA PHE A 229 -5.94 -12.26 -8.03
C PHE A 229 -5.97 -13.59 -7.24
N GLU A 230 -6.34 -14.69 -7.88
CA GLU A 230 -6.51 -15.99 -7.22
C GLU A 230 -5.19 -16.72 -6.93
N SER A 231 -4.09 -16.33 -7.59
CA SER A 231 -2.78 -16.98 -7.47
C SER A 231 -1.81 -16.27 -6.51
N HIS A 232 -2.20 -15.13 -5.92
CA HIS A 232 -1.36 -14.26 -5.09
C HIS A 232 -2.05 -13.92 -3.76
N ASP A 233 -1.24 -13.59 -2.75
CA ASP A 233 -1.71 -13.10 -1.43
C ASP A 233 -1.51 -11.58 -1.36
N PHE A 234 -2.24 -10.87 -2.20
CA PHE A 234 -2.18 -9.41 -2.26
C PHE A 234 -2.68 -8.78 -0.96
N ARG A 235 -2.02 -7.70 -0.54
CA ARG A 235 -2.32 -6.93 0.67
C ARG A 235 -2.88 -5.54 0.38
N LEU A 236 -2.84 -5.12 -0.88
CA LEU A 236 -3.37 -3.86 -1.39
C LEU A 236 -3.72 -4.03 -2.88
N TYR A 237 -4.83 -3.45 -3.29
CA TYR A 237 -5.21 -3.35 -4.70
C TYR A 237 -5.55 -1.90 -5.08
N ILE A 238 -4.94 -1.41 -6.16
CA ILE A 238 -5.20 -0.08 -6.71
C ILE A 238 -5.55 -0.20 -8.20
N SER A 239 -6.64 0.41 -8.63
CA SER A 239 -7.10 0.34 -10.03
C SER A 239 -7.20 1.73 -10.66
N MET A 240 -6.46 1.98 -11.72
CA MET A 240 -6.35 3.30 -12.35
C MET A 240 -7.33 3.49 -13.50
N HIS A 241 -8.08 4.60 -13.45
CA HIS A 241 -9.16 4.94 -14.36
C HIS A 241 -9.14 6.42 -14.78
N THR A 242 -9.98 6.77 -15.75
CA THR A 242 -10.25 8.15 -16.17
C THR A 242 -11.73 8.34 -16.45
N GLY A 243 -12.32 9.43 -15.99
CA GLY A 243 -13.75 9.72 -16.14
C GLY A 243 -14.27 10.66 -15.06
N THR A 244 -13.60 10.67 -13.90
CA THR A 244 -13.73 11.69 -12.85
C THR A 244 -12.35 11.98 -12.21
N LEU A 245 -12.30 12.75 -11.12
CA LEU A 245 -11.06 13.08 -10.40
C LEU A 245 -11.17 12.74 -8.91
N TRP A 246 -11.18 11.45 -8.56
CA TRP A 246 -11.50 10.95 -7.20
C TRP A 246 -10.71 9.71 -6.79
N PHE A 247 -10.59 9.47 -5.49
CA PHE A 247 -10.23 8.18 -4.92
C PHE A 247 -11.51 7.45 -4.48
N LEU A 248 -11.84 6.36 -5.16
CA LEU A 248 -13.08 5.63 -4.97
C LEU A 248 -12.85 4.37 -4.15
N THR A 249 -13.58 4.26 -3.05
CA THR A 249 -13.54 3.10 -2.14
C THR A 249 -14.75 2.19 -2.38
N PRO A 250 -14.71 0.93 -1.93
CA PRO A 250 -15.88 0.07 -1.95
C PRO A 250 -17.01 0.62 -1.07
N TRP A 251 -18.27 0.31 -1.35
CA TRP A 251 -18.71 -0.52 -2.47
C TRP A 251 -19.09 0.31 -3.69
N GLY A 252 -18.89 -0.27 -4.88
CA GLY A 252 -19.46 0.19 -6.15
C GLY A 252 -20.84 -0.41 -6.41
N TYR A 253 -21.10 -1.64 -5.99
CA TYR A 253 -22.36 -2.34 -6.31
C TYR A 253 -23.55 -1.93 -5.45
N THR A 254 -23.33 -1.22 -4.34
CA THR A 254 -24.35 -0.82 -3.36
C THR A 254 -23.92 0.43 -2.58
N GLU A 255 -24.88 1.24 -2.15
CA GLU A 255 -24.65 2.37 -1.23
C GLU A 255 -24.56 1.93 0.24
N SER A 256 -24.68 0.62 0.52
CA SER A 256 -24.51 0.10 1.88
C SER A 256 -23.06 0.28 2.32
N ALA A 257 -22.86 0.57 3.61
CA ALA A 257 -21.52 0.68 4.17
C ALA A 257 -20.76 -0.66 4.08
N THR A 258 -19.46 -0.56 3.91
CA THR A 258 -18.53 -1.67 4.06
C THR A 258 -18.45 -2.08 5.54
N PRO A 259 -18.09 -3.35 5.85
CA PRO A 259 -17.73 -3.75 7.21
C PRO A 259 -16.61 -2.88 7.82
N ASP A 260 -15.73 -2.35 6.96
CA ASP A 260 -14.50 -1.64 7.35
C ASP A 260 -14.62 -0.14 7.14
N ILE A 261 -15.83 0.38 7.35
CA ILE A 261 -16.14 1.79 7.19
C ILE A 261 -15.24 2.68 8.06
N GLU A 262 -14.81 2.22 9.25
CA GLU A 262 -13.88 2.98 10.09
C GLU A 262 -12.52 3.18 9.40
N MET A 263 -11.98 2.10 8.82
CA MET A 263 -10.74 2.14 8.05
C MET A 263 -10.87 3.04 6.83
N TYR A 264 -11.92 2.85 6.02
CA TYR A 264 -12.12 3.64 4.81
C TYR A 264 -12.38 5.11 5.10
N THR A 265 -13.16 5.43 6.14
CA THR A 265 -13.39 6.83 6.53
C THR A 265 -12.07 7.54 6.85
N ARG A 266 -11.16 6.86 7.57
CA ARG A 266 -9.83 7.42 7.87
C ARG A 266 -8.96 7.53 6.62
N LEU A 267 -8.89 6.48 5.80
CA LEU A 267 -8.14 6.50 4.55
C LEU A 267 -8.62 7.62 3.61
N GLU A 268 -9.94 7.78 3.46
CA GLU A 268 -10.55 8.81 2.63
C GLU A 268 -10.20 10.22 3.13
N GLN A 269 -10.21 10.43 4.44
CA GLN A 269 -9.77 11.70 5.04
C GLN A 269 -8.30 11.97 4.73
N GLU A 270 -7.40 11.01 5.00
CA GLU A 270 -5.96 11.18 4.79
C GLU A 270 -5.62 11.39 3.30
N LEU A 271 -6.27 10.67 2.38
CA LEU A 271 -6.13 10.90 0.93
C LEU A 271 -6.63 12.28 0.51
N THR A 272 -7.76 12.73 1.05
CA THR A 272 -8.31 14.05 0.73
C THR A 272 -7.41 15.17 1.22
N GLU A 273 -6.88 15.05 2.44
CA GLU A 273 -5.95 16.01 3.02
C GLU A 273 -4.62 16.05 2.27
N LEU A 274 -4.09 14.87 1.87
CA LEU A 274 -2.82 14.75 1.16
C LEU A 274 -2.89 15.29 -0.27
N THR A 275 -3.94 14.93 -1.00
CA THR A 275 -4.00 15.14 -2.46
C THR A 275 -4.88 16.32 -2.87
N GLY A 276 -5.76 16.77 -1.98
CA GLY A 276 -6.82 17.73 -2.29
C GLY A 276 -7.94 17.14 -3.16
N LEU A 277 -7.86 15.86 -3.54
CA LEU A 277 -8.90 15.17 -4.30
C LEU A 277 -9.91 14.53 -3.37
N ARG A 278 -11.19 14.53 -3.78
CA ARG A 278 -12.22 13.88 -2.99
C ARG A 278 -12.02 12.37 -2.99
N ALA A 279 -12.17 11.77 -1.81
CA ALA A 279 -12.22 10.33 -1.62
C ALA A 279 -13.57 9.89 -1.05
N GLY A 280 -14.08 8.72 -1.46
CA GLY A 280 -15.34 8.18 -0.91
C GLY A 280 -15.88 6.94 -1.64
N PRO A 281 -16.96 6.31 -1.12
CA PRO A 281 -17.50 5.09 -1.68
C PRO A 281 -18.03 5.27 -3.11
N ALA A 282 -17.60 4.41 -4.04
CA ALA A 282 -17.88 4.49 -5.46
C ALA A 282 -19.37 4.62 -5.80
N ALA A 283 -20.24 3.84 -5.15
CA ALA A 283 -21.68 3.88 -5.39
C ALA A 283 -22.30 5.24 -5.02
N THR A 284 -21.81 5.86 -3.93
CA THR A 284 -22.31 7.13 -3.40
C THR A 284 -21.72 8.33 -4.14
N GLU A 285 -20.44 8.24 -4.48
CA GLU A 285 -19.70 9.30 -5.17
C GLU A 285 -20.09 9.39 -6.65
N LEU A 286 -20.16 8.25 -7.32
CA LEU A 286 -20.53 8.15 -8.73
C LEU A 286 -21.96 7.63 -8.89
N TYR A 287 -22.09 6.30 -8.95
CA TYR A 287 -23.32 5.56 -9.22
C TYR A 287 -23.05 4.08 -8.99
N ILE A 288 -24.13 3.30 -8.84
CA ILE A 288 -24.03 1.86 -8.64
C ILE A 288 -23.47 1.16 -9.90
N ALA A 289 -22.37 0.43 -9.73
CA ALA A 289 -21.71 -0.37 -10.74
C ALA A 289 -21.43 -1.79 -10.21
N LYS A 290 -21.85 -2.81 -10.95
CA LYS A 290 -21.71 -4.24 -10.60
C LYS A 290 -20.63 -4.91 -11.44
N GLY A 291 -20.03 -5.98 -10.92
CA GLY A 291 -18.95 -6.70 -11.61
C GLY A 291 -17.68 -5.87 -11.80
N THR A 292 -17.38 -4.97 -10.86
CA THR A 292 -16.18 -4.11 -10.90
C THR A 292 -14.97 -4.82 -10.32
N SER A 293 -13.78 -4.44 -10.77
CA SER A 293 -12.51 -4.91 -10.23
C SER A 293 -12.32 -4.42 -8.78
N LEU A 294 -12.74 -3.19 -8.46
CA LEU A 294 -12.75 -2.59 -7.12
C LEU A 294 -13.43 -3.49 -6.09
N ASP A 295 -14.69 -3.87 -6.37
CA ASP A 295 -15.48 -4.67 -5.44
C ASP A 295 -15.00 -6.12 -5.40
N TYR A 296 -14.53 -6.66 -6.53
CA TYR A 296 -13.95 -8.01 -6.55
C TYR A 296 -12.68 -8.07 -5.70
N GLY A 297 -11.76 -7.12 -5.87
CA GLY A 297 -10.55 -7.02 -5.06
C GLY A 297 -10.87 -6.92 -3.57
N TYR A 298 -11.81 -6.06 -3.21
CA TYR A 298 -12.23 -5.94 -1.81
C TYR A 298 -12.87 -7.23 -1.28
N SER A 299 -13.69 -7.91 -2.10
CA SER A 299 -14.31 -9.19 -1.72
C SER A 299 -13.32 -10.31 -1.40
N LEU A 300 -12.09 -10.23 -1.93
CA LEU A 300 -11.01 -11.16 -1.65
C LEU A 300 -10.23 -10.79 -0.37
N GLY A 301 -10.58 -9.69 0.30
CA GLY A 301 -9.99 -9.28 1.57
C GLY A 301 -8.82 -8.32 1.45
N MET A 302 -8.70 -7.59 0.33
CA MET A 302 -7.70 -6.53 0.15
C MET A 302 -8.34 -5.15 0.33
N PRO A 303 -7.71 -4.20 1.04
CA PRO A 303 -8.07 -2.79 0.87
C PRO A 303 -7.92 -2.46 -0.61
N SER A 304 -9.00 -1.93 -1.20
CA SER A 304 -9.07 -1.71 -2.64
C SER A 304 -9.49 -0.28 -2.92
N VAL A 305 -8.83 0.39 -3.86
CA VAL A 305 -9.15 1.77 -4.25
C VAL A 305 -9.09 1.91 -5.75
N THR A 306 -10.10 2.51 -6.36
CA THR A 306 -10.07 2.97 -7.74
C THR A 306 -9.63 4.43 -7.77
N VAL A 307 -8.60 4.76 -8.54
CA VAL A 307 -8.14 6.14 -8.72
C VAL A 307 -8.61 6.64 -10.07
N GLU A 308 -9.46 7.65 -10.05
CA GLU A 308 -9.95 8.34 -11.24
C GLU A 308 -9.12 9.61 -11.44
N VAL A 309 -8.37 9.65 -12.54
CA VAL A 309 -7.25 10.59 -12.71
C VAL A 309 -7.65 11.87 -13.45
N ASP A 310 -8.75 11.84 -14.20
CA ASP A 310 -9.15 12.96 -15.05
C ASP A 310 -10.65 12.96 -15.36
N ASN A 311 -11.30 14.12 -15.24
CA ASN A 311 -12.73 14.30 -15.55
C ASN A 311 -12.98 14.94 -16.92
N GLU A 312 -11.91 15.17 -17.70
CA GLU A 312 -11.94 15.80 -19.02
C GLU A 312 -11.33 14.88 -20.09
N GLN A 313 -11.75 13.61 -20.10
CA GLN A 313 -11.27 12.56 -21.01
C GLN A 313 -11.23 12.97 -22.50
N TRP A 314 -12.03 13.96 -22.91
CA TRP A 314 -12.11 14.48 -24.29
C TRP A 314 -11.85 15.99 -24.39
N GLY A 315 -11.45 16.62 -23.29
CA GLY A 315 -11.19 18.04 -23.16
C GLY A 315 -9.71 18.37 -23.41
N MET A 316 -9.45 19.58 -23.89
CA MET A 316 -8.09 20.10 -23.98
C MET A 316 -7.76 20.77 -22.65
N ILE A 317 -7.24 20.00 -21.68
CA ILE A 317 -6.68 20.54 -20.44
C ILE A 317 -5.24 21.01 -20.64
N SER A 318 -4.84 22.02 -19.88
CA SER A 318 -3.48 22.55 -19.94
C SER A 318 -2.46 21.52 -19.46
N VAL A 319 -1.19 21.69 -19.85
CA VAL A 319 -0.09 20.84 -19.36
C VAL A 319 -0.09 20.87 -17.83
N GLU A 320 -0.15 22.05 -17.22
CA GLU A 320 -0.14 22.26 -15.77
C GLU A 320 -1.27 21.51 -15.04
N GLU A 321 -2.49 21.53 -15.58
CA GLU A 321 -3.61 20.76 -15.03
C GLU A 321 -3.37 19.25 -15.13
N LYS A 322 -2.83 18.75 -16.26
CA LYS A 322 -2.43 17.33 -16.38
C LYS A 322 -1.39 16.96 -15.33
N GLN A 323 -0.34 17.79 -15.18
CA GLN A 323 0.71 17.52 -14.19
C GLN A 323 0.12 17.45 -12.78
N SER A 324 -0.75 18.40 -12.41
CA SER A 324 -1.38 18.43 -11.10
C SER A 324 -2.25 17.19 -10.83
N ARG A 325 -3.06 16.78 -11.81
CA ARG A 325 -3.97 15.62 -11.70
C ARG A 325 -3.19 14.30 -11.59
N LEU A 326 -2.18 14.11 -12.45
CA LEU A 326 -1.27 12.96 -12.39
C LEU A 326 -0.48 12.93 -11.09
N THR A 327 0.01 14.08 -10.61
CA THR A 327 0.73 14.17 -9.34
C THR A 327 -0.15 13.73 -8.17
N ALA A 328 -1.39 14.19 -8.11
CA ALA A 328 -2.30 13.80 -7.04
C ALA A 328 -2.57 12.28 -7.03
N ALA A 329 -2.83 11.68 -8.20
CA ALA A 329 -3.03 10.25 -8.33
C ALA A 329 -1.77 9.45 -7.95
N PHE A 330 -0.60 9.88 -8.43
CA PHE A 330 0.69 9.25 -8.15
C PHE A 330 1.04 9.30 -6.66
N ILE A 331 0.96 10.48 -6.04
CA ILE A 331 1.25 10.67 -4.62
C ILE A 331 0.26 9.91 -3.73
N GLY A 332 -1.04 9.94 -4.04
CA GLY A 332 -2.02 9.14 -3.32
C GLY A 332 -1.75 7.63 -3.41
N SER A 333 -1.27 7.17 -4.57
CA SER A 333 -0.91 5.76 -4.78
C SER A 333 0.31 5.34 -3.95
N LEU A 334 1.38 6.15 -3.95
CA LEU A 334 2.56 5.89 -3.11
C LEU A 334 2.23 5.94 -1.62
N TYR A 335 1.34 6.84 -1.20
CA TYR A 335 0.82 6.86 0.17
C TYR A 335 0.10 5.55 0.52
N MET A 336 -0.80 5.07 -0.34
CA MET A 336 -1.50 3.79 -0.11
C MET A 336 -0.53 2.61 -0.06
N MET A 337 0.43 2.57 -0.98
CA MET A 337 1.49 1.55 -1.01
C MET A 337 2.34 1.57 0.27
N SER A 338 2.62 2.74 0.84
CA SER A 338 3.41 2.86 2.06
C SER A 338 2.63 2.51 3.33
N ASN A 339 1.31 2.74 3.33
CA ASN A 339 0.48 2.71 4.52
C ASN A 339 -0.52 1.55 4.57
N TYR A 340 -0.57 0.66 3.57
CA TYR A 340 -1.48 -0.48 3.60
C TYR A 340 -1.37 -1.40 4.83
N PRO A 341 -0.21 -1.53 5.53
CA PRO A 341 -0.18 -2.27 6.80
C PRO A 341 -1.11 -1.68 7.87
N LEU A 342 -1.39 -0.38 7.81
CA LEU A 342 -2.31 0.32 8.69
C LEU A 342 -3.78 0.16 8.27
N PHE A 343 -4.05 -0.34 7.05
CA PHE A 343 -5.41 -0.52 6.54
C PHE A 343 -6.04 -1.76 7.19
N GLY A 344 -6.79 -1.50 8.26
CA GLY A 344 -7.38 -2.48 9.16
C GLY A 344 -6.73 -2.39 10.55
N ALA A 345 -6.61 -3.51 11.25
CA ALA A 345 -5.89 -3.56 12.53
C ALA A 345 -4.37 -3.60 12.35
N HIS A 346 -3.66 -2.84 13.19
CA HIS A 346 -2.19 -2.84 13.28
C HIS A 346 -1.75 -2.89 14.76
N PRO A 347 -1.81 -4.07 15.40
CA PRO A 347 -1.41 -4.24 16.79
C PRO A 347 0.12 -4.13 16.96
N VAL A 348 0.55 -3.28 17.88
CA VAL A 348 1.95 -2.99 18.19
C VAL A 348 2.19 -3.18 19.68
N LEU A 349 3.30 -3.82 20.05
CA LEU A 349 3.73 -3.92 21.44
C LEU A 349 4.35 -2.58 21.87
N GLU A 350 3.61 -1.80 22.66
CA GLU A 350 4.04 -0.47 23.10
C GLU A 350 4.92 -0.52 24.35
N ALA A 351 4.59 -1.41 25.29
CA ALA A 351 5.32 -1.55 26.53
C ALA A 351 5.28 -2.97 27.08
N SER A 352 6.23 -3.27 27.96
CA SER A 352 6.19 -4.49 28.78
C SER A 352 6.56 -4.18 30.23
N SER A 353 6.03 -4.96 31.16
CA SER A 353 6.39 -4.87 32.58
C SER A 353 6.58 -6.26 33.19
N HIS A 354 7.60 -6.36 34.02
CA HIS A 354 7.95 -7.57 34.77
C HIS A 354 8.69 -7.18 36.05
N PRO A 355 8.83 -8.09 37.04
CA PRO A 355 9.60 -7.80 38.25
C PRO A 355 11.07 -7.49 37.96
N ALA A 356 11.68 -6.66 38.80
CA ALA A 356 13.09 -6.28 38.67
C ALA A 356 14.08 -7.45 38.88
N LYS A 357 13.65 -8.51 39.59
CA LYS A 357 14.45 -9.73 39.79
C LYS A 357 13.66 -10.92 39.26
N ILE A 358 14.19 -11.55 38.22
CA ILE A 358 13.67 -12.79 37.64
C ILE A 358 14.64 -13.92 37.99
N VAL A 359 14.12 -15.07 38.41
CA VAL A 359 14.92 -16.20 38.87
C VAL A 359 14.52 -17.45 38.09
N SER A 360 15.53 -18.21 37.65
CA SER A 360 15.31 -19.47 36.92
C SER A 360 14.45 -20.43 37.75
N GLY A 361 13.38 -20.95 37.17
CA GLY A 361 12.48 -21.89 37.81
C GLY A 361 11.39 -21.28 38.69
N GLU A 362 11.41 -19.96 38.94
CA GLU A 362 10.34 -19.22 39.61
C GLU A 362 9.42 -18.55 38.58
N SER A 363 8.12 -18.54 38.87
CA SER A 363 7.12 -17.90 38.00
C SER A 363 6.97 -16.42 38.33
N PHE A 364 6.75 -15.60 37.31
CA PHE A 364 6.42 -14.17 37.46
C PHE A 364 5.35 -13.76 36.44
N THR A 365 4.69 -12.63 36.68
CA THR A 365 3.76 -12.03 35.71
C THR A 365 4.52 -11.15 34.74
N LEU A 366 4.38 -11.43 33.45
CA LEU A 366 4.76 -10.56 32.35
C LEU A 366 3.48 -9.90 31.81
N SER A 367 3.40 -8.58 31.90
CA SER A 367 2.30 -7.81 31.31
C SER A 367 2.82 -7.10 30.06
N LEU A 368 2.11 -7.26 28.95
CA LEU A 368 2.44 -6.69 27.64
C LEU A 368 1.33 -5.74 27.22
N GLU A 369 1.67 -4.48 26.97
CA GLU A 369 0.71 -3.47 26.48
C GLU A 369 0.68 -3.50 24.96
N LEU A 370 -0.47 -3.93 24.42
CA LEU A 370 -0.72 -4.01 22.99
C LEU A 370 -1.60 -2.84 22.59
N ASN A 371 -1.11 -2.02 21.66
CA ASN A 371 -1.82 -0.86 21.12
C ASN A 371 -2.20 -1.12 19.66
N ASN A 372 -3.46 -0.90 19.29
CA ASN A 372 -3.87 -0.97 17.88
C ASN A 372 -3.68 0.39 17.22
N THR A 373 -2.63 0.52 16.41
CA THR A 373 -2.30 1.76 15.67
C THR A 373 -2.92 1.83 14.28
N GLY A 374 -3.70 0.80 13.90
CA GLY A 374 -4.32 0.67 12.59
C GLY A 374 -5.51 1.62 12.40
N PHE A 375 -6.05 1.64 11.20
CA PHE A 375 -7.19 2.47 10.82
C PHE A 375 -8.53 1.80 11.15
N GLY A 376 -8.52 0.50 11.42
CA GLY A 376 -9.70 -0.28 11.79
C GLY A 376 -9.51 -1.10 13.06
N PRO A 377 -10.59 -1.71 13.55
CA PRO A 377 -10.55 -2.52 14.77
C PRO A 377 -9.85 -3.86 14.53
N LEU A 378 -9.12 -4.31 15.54
CA LEU A 378 -8.74 -5.71 15.65
C LEU A 378 -9.93 -6.51 16.14
N VAL A 379 -10.22 -7.65 15.49
CA VAL A 379 -11.30 -8.56 15.92
C VAL A 379 -10.79 -10.00 16.05
N ASN A 380 -11.22 -10.70 17.10
CA ASN A 380 -10.89 -12.09 17.40
C ASN A 380 -9.37 -12.36 17.42
N GLY A 381 -8.61 -11.47 18.07
CA GLY A 381 -7.17 -11.65 18.26
C GLY A 381 -6.87 -12.80 19.21
N THR A 382 -5.94 -13.66 18.84
CA THR A 382 -5.33 -14.66 19.73
C THR A 382 -3.84 -14.40 19.79
N PHE A 383 -3.31 -14.18 20.98
CA PHE A 383 -1.90 -13.84 21.20
C PHE A 383 -1.23 -14.84 22.13
N TRP A 384 0.01 -15.22 21.83
CA TRP A 384 0.78 -16.18 22.62
C TRP A 384 2.26 -15.80 22.64
N LEU A 385 2.99 -16.37 23.60
CA LEU A 385 4.45 -16.21 23.67
C LEU A 385 5.12 -17.40 22.98
N LYS A 386 6.08 -17.13 22.10
CA LYS A 386 6.88 -18.17 21.47
C LYS A 386 7.82 -18.80 22.49
N GLU A 387 7.50 -20.03 22.90
CA GLU A 387 8.20 -20.69 23.99
C GLU A 387 9.61 -21.15 23.58
N GLU A 388 10.62 -20.32 23.87
CA GLU A 388 12.02 -20.70 23.84
C GLU A 388 12.69 -20.38 25.19
N GLY A 389 12.91 -21.42 26.00
CA GLY A 389 13.62 -21.30 27.27
C GLY A 389 12.80 -20.87 28.48
N PHE A 390 11.49 -20.79 28.34
CA PHE A 390 10.53 -20.57 29.42
C PHE A 390 9.28 -21.42 29.21
N LYS A 391 8.37 -21.40 30.18
CA LYS A 391 6.98 -21.83 30.02
C LYS A 391 6.04 -20.66 30.30
N ALA A 392 5.00 -20.51 29.51
CA ALA A 392 3.96 -19.50 29.73
C ALA A 392 2.63 -20.13 30.14
N SER A 393 1.80 -19.37 30.85
CA SER A 393 0.39 -19.69 31.05
C SER A 393 -0.42 -18.40 31.22
N PRO A 394 -1.60 -18.24 30.61
CA PRO A 394 -2.24 -19.21 29.69
C PRO A 394 -1.42 -19.41 28.41
N ASP A 395 -1.71 -20.48 27.67
CA ASP A 395 -1.04 -20.77 26.39
C ASP A 395 -1.30 -19.66 25.36
N TRP A 396 -2.45 -18.99 25.46
CA TRP A 396 -2.81 -17.80 24.69
C TRP A 396 -3.76 -16.87 25.47
N VAL A 397 -3.83 -15.62 25.03
CA VAL A 397 -4.80 -14.61 25.48
C VAL A 397 -5.68 -14.21 24.29
N GLU A 398 -6.99 -14.17 24.51
CA GLU A 398 -7.95 -13.72 23.50
C GLU A 398 -8.29 -12.24 23.70
N VAL A 399 -8.32 -11.50 22.60
CA VAL A 399 -8.79 -10.12 22.51
C VAL A 399 -9.96 -10.13 21.54
N ALA A 400 -11.19 -10.07 22.09
CA ALA A 400 -12.40 -10.13 21.27
C ALA A 400 -12.47 -8.98 20.26
N GLU A 401 -12.16 -7.77 20.74
CA GLU A 401 -12.12 -6.56 19.93
C GLU A 401 -11.13 -5.55 20.55
N LEU A 402 -10.38 -4.84 19.71
CA LEU A 402 -9.56 -3.69 20.09
C LEU A 402 -9.66 -2.63 19.00
N GLY A 403 -10.45 -1.58 19.26
CA GLY A 403 -10.67 -0.48 18.31
C GLY A 403 -9.38 0.26 17.95
N ALA A 404 -9.42 1.04 16.87
CA ALA A 404 -8.28 1.87 16.45
C ALA A 404 -7.86 2.85 17.57
N ASN A 405 -6.55 3.03 17.73
CA ASN A 405 -5.90 3.86 18.75
C ASN A 405 -6.24 3.50 20.21
N ASN A 406 -6.71 2.28 20.48
CA ASN A 406 -6.92 1.77 21.83
C ASN A 406 -5.81 0.78 22.20
N SER A 407 -5.50 0.70 23.51
CA SER A 407 -4.60 -0.30 24.07
C SER A 407 -5.31 -1.31 24.97
N THR A 408 -4.69 -2.48 25.10
CA THR A 408 -5.07 -3.54 26.03
C THR A 408 -3.83 -4.16 26.64
N THR A 409 -3.98 -4.85 27.77
CA THR A 409 -2.87 -5.55 28.43
C THR A 409 -3.05 -7.06 28.32
N LEU A 410 -2.06 -7.73 27.74
CA LEU A 410 -1.95 -9.18 27.73
C LEU A 410 -1.12 -9.61 28.95
N GLU A 411 -1.65 -10.53 29.75
CA GLU A 411 -0.95 -11.04 30.93
C GLU A 411 -0.58 -12.51 30.78
N PHE A 412 0.70 -12.82 30.99
CA PHE A 412 1.23 -14.17 31.02
C PHE A 412 1.95 -14.43 32.34
N THR A 413 1.74 -15.60 32.92
CA THR A 413 2.62 -16.15 33.95
C THR A 413 3.78 -16.87 33.27
N VAL A 414 4.98 -16.32 33.36
CA VAL A 414 6.19 -16.85 32.72
C VAL A 414 7.07 -17.53 33.76
N ARG A 415 7.58 -18.72 33.42
CA ARG A 415 8.54 -19.49 34.23
C ARG A 415 9.79 -19.80 33.42
N PRO A 416 10.90 -19.08 33.62
CA PRO A 416 12.16 -19.37 32.92
C PRO A 416 12.71 -20.75 33.30
N LEU A 417 13.25 -21.48 32.33
CA LEU A 417 13.79 -22.82 32.53
C LEU A 417 15.30 -22.83 32.83
N TYR A 418 16.01 -21.78 32.43
CA TYR A 418 17.44 -21.60 32.68
C TYR A 418 17.76 -20.15 33.05
N SER A 419 18.97 -19.91 33.56
CA SER A 419 19.52 -18.58 33.84
C SER A 419 20.24 -18.00 32.62
N GLY A 420 20.31 -16.67 32.54
CA GLY A 420 20.92 -15.94 31.42
C GLY A 420 19.90 -15.03 30.74
N ASN A 421 20.31 -14.43 29.61
CA ASN A 421 19.41 -13.59 28.82
C ASN A 421 18.47 -14.48 28.02
N ILE A 422 17.17 -14.21 28.08
CA ILE A 422 16.14 -14.84 27.26
C ILE A 422 15.38 -13.77 26.48
N SER A 423 14.99 -14.09 25.26
CA SER A 423 14.07 -13.30 24.44
C SER A 423 12.68 -13.94 24.48
N VAL A 424 11.66 -13.13 24.73
CA VAL A 424 10.25 -13.53 24.68
C VAL A 424 9.64 -12.82 23.49
N GLU A 425 9.30 -13.57 22.45
CA GLU A 425 8.62 -13.05 21.26
C GLU A 425 7.11 -13.19 21.46
N LEU A 426 6.38 -12.09 21.35
CA LEU A 426 4.93 -12.07 21.26
C LEU A 426 4.56 -12.40 19.83
N GLU A 427 3.74 -13.43 19.68
CA GLU A 427 3.14 -13.82 18.40
C GLU A 427 1.62 -13.67 18.52
N GLY A 428 0.96 -13.55 17.38
CA GLY A 428 -0.48 -13.44 17.38
C GLY A 428 -1.06 -13.70 16.00
N ARG A 429 -2.34 -14.02 16.00
CA ARG A 429 -3.18 -14.02 14.80
C ARG A 429 -4.41 -13.18 15.07
N PHE A 430 -4.81 -12.41 14.09
CA PHE A 430 -5.95 -11.51 14.22
C PHE A 430 -6.60 -11.29 12.87
N ARG A 431 -7.84 -10.79 12.89
CA ARG A 431 -8.50 -10.31 11.68
C ARG A 431 -8.40 -8.79 11.65
N PRO A 432 -7.85 -8.19 10.59
CA PRO A 432 -7.84 -6.75 10.41
C PRO A 432 -9.24 -6.19 10.07
N LEU A 433 -10.16 -7.11 9.72
CA LEU A 433 -11.47 -6.98 9.10
C LEU A 433 -11.37 -6.22 7.75
N LEU A 434 -11.73 -6.91 6.65
CA LEU A 434 -11.77 -6.35 5.29
C LEU A 434 -12.99 -6.86 4.49
N VAL A 435 -13.46 -8.10 4.59
CA VAL A 435 -14.83 -8.57 4.20
C VAL A 435 -15.09 -9.84 5.02
N ASP A 436 -16.34 -10.31 5.17
CA ASP A 436 -16.73 -11.56 5.84
C ASP A 436 -15.90 -12.80 5.38
N GLY A 437 -14.70 -12.98 5.95
CA GLY A 437 -13.79 -14.08 5.60
C GLY A 437 -12.35 -13.71 5.22
N THR A 438 -11.91 -12.44 5.34
CA THR A 438 -10.49 -12.08 5.15
C THR A 438 -9.57 -13.04 5.91
N PRO A 439 -8.48 -13.55 5.30
CA PRO A 439 -7.57 -14.46 5.97
C PRO A 439 -7.01 -13.83 7.26
N GLU A 440 -6.75 -14.67 8.26
CA GLU A 440 -6.10 -14.24 9.50
C GLU A 440 -4.71 -13.67 9.17
N ARG A 441 -4.40 -12.47 9.65
CA ARG A 441 -3.05 -11.91 9.59
C ARG A 441 -2.27 -12.39 10.80
N LEU A 442 -0.96 -12.57 10.62
CA LEU A 442 -0.04 -12.86 11.70
C LEU A 442 0.60 -11.57 12.20
N LEU A 443 0.80 -11.46 13.51
CA LEU A 443 1.53 -10.32 14.10
C LEU A 443 2.93 -10.20 13.50
N SER A 444 3.58 -11.32 13.19
CA SER A 444 4.90 -11.35 12.54
C SER A 444 4.95 -10.69 11.16
N GLU A 445 3.80 -10.49 10.49
CA GLU A 445 3.72 -9.80 9.20
C GLU A 445 3.67 -8.27 9.36
N THR A 446 3.28 -7.78 10.54
CA THR A 446 3.11 -6.36 10.81
C THR A 446 4.17 -5.82 11.75
N GLU A 447 4.55 -6.60 12.77
CA GLU A 447 5.44 -6.14 13.84
C GLU A 447 6.20 -7.31 14.47
N ARG A 448 7.52 -7.17 14.61
CA ARG A 448 8.31 -8.14 15.39
C ARG A 448 8.41 -7.71 16.86
N SER A 449 7.55 -8.27 17.70
CA SER A 449 7.42 -7.86 19.10
C SER A 449 8.25 -8.72 20.06
N VAL A 450 9.43 -8.24 20.49
CA VAL A 450 10.36 -8.99 21.36
C VAL A 450 10.64 -8.27 22.68
N VAL A 451 10.55 -9.00 23.79
CA VAL A 451 10.94 -8.56 25.14
C VAL A 451 12.19 -9.30 25.60
N PHE A 452 13.21 -8.58 26.06
CA PHE A 452 14.43 -9.17 26.60
C PHE A 452 14.40 -9.24 28.12
N LEU A 453 14.70 -10.41 28.69
CA LEU A 453 14.69 -10.65 30.13
C LEU A 453 16.06 -11.16 30.61
N GLU A 454 16.55 -10.62 31.73
CA GLU A 454 17.74 -11.12 32.41
C GLU A 454 17.34 -12.05 33.57
N VAL A 455 17.69 -13.33 33.47
CA VAL A 455 17.27 -14.37 34.43
C VAL A 455 18.44 -14.75 35.34
N GLY A 456 18.29 -14.47 36.64
CA GLY A 456 19.22 -14.89 37.69
C GLY A 456 19.16 -16.40 37.96
N LYS A 457 20.23 -16.96 38.52
CA LYS A 457 20.23 -18.34 39.00
C LYS A 457 19.33 -18.48 40.22
N ALA A 458 18.60 -19.60 40.31
CA ALA A 458 18.02 -20.04 41.56
C ALA A 458 19.13 -20.15 42.60
N ASP A 459 19.00 -19.40 43.71
CA ASP A 459 19.91 -19.53 44.84
C ASP A 459 19.83 -20.99 45.33
N GLN A 460 20.83 -21.80 45.00
CA GLN A 460 20.99 -23.11 45.64
C GLN A 460 21.40 -22.82 47.08
N GLY A 461 20.40 -22.72 47.95
CA GLY A 461 20.55 -22.27 49.33
C GLY A 461 21.76 -22.89 50.01
N LEU A 462 22.77 -22.06 50.25
CA LEU A 462 23.59 -22.21 51.44
C LEU A 462 22.95 -21.33 52.51
N PRO A 463 22.63 -21.88 53.70
CA PRO A 463 21.87 -21.15 54.70
C PRO A 463 22.76 -20.06 55.31
N GLY A 464 22.30 -18.81 55.23
CA GLY A 464 22.64 -17.79 56.20
C GLY A 464 22.98 -16.42 55.62
N TRP A 465 22.38 -15.42 56.28
CA TRP A 465 22.75 -14.00 56.31
C TRP A 465 22.17 -13.14 55.18
N SER A 466 20.90 -12.79 55.37
CA SER A 466 20.30 -11.58 54.82
C SER A 466 21.08 -10.34 55.28
N LEU A 467 21.60 -9.56 54.33
CA LEU A 467 21.84 -8.13 54.55
C LEU A 467 21.07 -7.35 53.49
N SER A 468 20.03 -6.69 53.95
CA SER A 468 19.26 -5.69 53.24
C SER A 468 20.13 -4.46 52.96
N MET A 469 20.34 -4.15 51.68
CA MET A 469 20.81 -2.84 51.22
C MET A 469 19.85 -2.35 50.16
N GLY A 470 18.78 -1.69 50.62
CA GLY A 470 18.02 -0.77 49.79
C GLY A 470 18.76 0.56 49.65
N LEU A 471 18.36 1.31 48.62
CA LEU A 471 18.85 2.62 48.14
C LEU A 471 20.03 2.57 47.16
N LEU A 472 19.75 2.86 45.89
CA LEU A 472 19.90 4.22 45.37
C LEU A 472 19.35 4.35 43.94
N SER A 473 18.28 5.13 43.78
CA SER A 473 17.93 5.81 42.54
C SER A 473 18.19 7.32 42.70
N LEU A 474 18.76 7.89 41.64
CA LEU A 474 18.82 9.31 41.23
C LEU A 474 19.64 10.31 42.07
N VAL A 475 20.68 10.90 41.45
CA VAL A 475 20.83 12.36 41.27
C VAL A 475 21.76 12.62 40.06
N ALA A 476 21.26 13.37 39.08
CA ALA A 476 22.04 14.06 38.06
C ALA A 476 22.80 15.25 38.69
N GLY A 477 24.06 15.47 38.31
CA GLY A 477 24.81 16.66 38.74
C GLY A 477 26.26 16.66 38.29
N ALA A 478 26.55 17.48 37.28
CA ALA A 478 27.89 17.80 36.81
C ALA A 478 28.83 18.26 37.94
N ILE A 479 30.14 17.96 37.82
CA ILE A 479 31.26 18.93 37.87
C ILE A 479 32.60 18.19 37.86
N ALA A 480 33.50 18.74 37.04
CA ALA A 480 34.87 18.38 36.79
C ALA A 480 35.77 18.22 38.04
N MET A 481 36.80 17.37 37.93
CA MET A 481 38.23 17.70 38.10
C MET A 481 39.08 16.44 37.84
N ARG A 482 39.98 16.47 36.84
CA ARG A 482 41.45 16.51 37.06
C ARG A 482 41.94 15.69 38.26
N VAL A 483 42.70 14.62 38.00
CA VAL A 483 44.11 14.41 38.43
C VAL A 483 44.71 13.33 37.52
N GLY A 484 45.88 13.61 36.92
CA GLY A 484 46.60 12.65 36.07
C GLY A 484 47.46 11.65 36.86
N PRO A 485 48.37 10.94 36.16
CA PRO A 485 49.71 10.77 36.69
C PRO A 485 50.77 11.15 35.67
N GLY A 486 51.89 11.61 36.22
CA GLY A 486 52.97 12.24 35.49
C GLY A 486 53.94 11.29 34.80
N SER A 487 54.72 11.93 33.93
CA SER A 487 56.08 11.63 33.53
C SER A 487 56.33 10.38 32.67
N ARG A 488 56.76 10.63 31.42
CA ARG A 488 58.19 10.48 31.07
C ARG A 488 58.56 11.35 29.87
N ARG A 489 59.72 11.99 30.02
CA ARG A 489 60.47 12.81 29.07
C ARG A 489 61.32 11.96 28.12
N SER A 490 61.90 12.67 27.14
CA SER A 490 62.95 12.35 26.15
C SER A 490 62.40 11.64 24.92
N GLY A 491 62.59 12.10 23.69
CA GLY A 491 63.58 12.96 23.00
C GLY A 491 63.55 12.42 21.55
N HIS A 492 63.59 13.17 20.46
CA HIS A 492 64.30 14.38 20.08
C HIS A 492 63.50 15.12 19.00
#